data_AF-A0A5D0U635-F1
#
_entry.id   AF-A0A5D0U635-F1
#
_cell.length_a   1.000
_cell.length_b   1.000
_cell.length_c   1.000
_cell.angle_alpha   90.00
_cell.angle_beta   90.00
_cell.angle_gamma   90.00
#
_symmetry.space_group_name_H-M   'P 1'
#
loop_
_entity.id
_entity.type
_entity.pdbx_description
1 polymer ?
#
loop_
_entity_poly.entity_id
_entity_poly.type
_entity_poly.pdbx_seq_one_letter_code
_entity_poly.pdbx_strand_id
1 'polypeptide(L)'
;MVTVQDRPLVAVFSLGGTIASTNARGTDGVTPRLGAEELLAGVPGLDDFAKLEPVAFRRTASGDLTFDDLAALAAEIGARFEAGAAGAVVVQGTDTIEETSFVLDLLVSAPNPVVVTGAMRNPTLAGPDGPANLRAAVRVAASSEARGLGALVVLNDEVHAARFVAKTHTSSPAAFRSAPAGPVGWLVEDRLRFAVRTERLPGVPLPAGPVPPVALLTMSLGEGDRLIGQVGALGYAGLVVESFGGGHVPSWTVPALERLAATIPVVLASRTGGGDILQATYGFPGSERELIARGLIPAGFLNGPKARILLSLLLANGAGIDEVRTVFADI
;
A
#
# COMPACT_ATOMS: atom_id res chain seq x y z
N MET A 1 17.04 17.96 -28.88
CA MET A 1 15.90 18.44 -28.08
C MET A 1 14.73 17.53 -28.38
N VAL A 2 14.23 16.80 -27.38
CA VAL A 2 13.02 15.98 -27.52
C VAL A 2 11.86 16.96 -27.63
N THR A 3 11.15 16.97 -28.76
CA THR A 3 9.94 17.78 -28.91
C THR A 3 8.86 17.30 -27.93
N VAL A 4 7.94 18.16 -27.49
CA VAL A 4 6.81 17.77 -26.61
C VAL A 4 6.06 16.55 -27.17
N GLN A 5 6.05 16.37 -28.50
CA GLN A 5 5.48 15.23 -29.20
C GLN A 5 6.14 13.86 -28.91
N ASP A 6 7.38 13.81 -28.42
CA ASP A 6 8.10 12.55 -28.15
C ASP A 6 8.16 12.20 -26.66
N ARG A 7 7.53 13.01 -25.79
CA ARG A 7 7.50 12.75 -24.35
C ARG A 7 6.56 11.58 -24.02
N PRO A 8 6.91 10.73 -23.03
CA PRO A 8 6.08 9.63 -22.59
C PRO A 8 4.72 10.13 -22.10
N LEU A 9 3.65 9.38 -22.42
CA LEU A 9 2.32 9.63 -21.88
C LEU A 9 2.24 9.08 -20.45
N VAL A 10 1.81 9.91 -19.50
CA VAL A 10 1.57 9.52 -18.10
C VAL A 10 0.11 9.80 -17.75
N ALA A 11 -0.63 8.76 -17.36
CA ALA A 11 -1.99 8.90 -16.86
C ALA A 11 -1.97 9.32 -15.39
N VAL A 12 -2.72 10.37 -15.03
CA VAL A 12 -2.75 10.92 -13.67
C VAL A 12 -4.16 10.75 -13.09
N PHE A 13 -4.29 9.73 -12.25
CA PHE A 13 -5.52 9.39 -11.54
C PHE A 13 -5.68 10.22 -10.28
N SER A 14 -6.80 10.93 -10.15
CA SER A 14 -7.19 11.56 -8.89
C SER A 14 -8.24 10.71 -8.18
N LEU A 15 -7.95 10.35 -6.92
CA LEU A 15 -8.88 9.70 -5.98
C LEU A 15 -9.45 10.69 -4.95
N GLY A 16 -8.91 11.92 -4.90
CA GLY A 16 -9.20 12.93 -3.87
C GLY A 16 -8.03 13.17 -2.91
N GLY A 17 -8.33 13.49 -1.65
CA GLY A 17 -7.34 13.70 -0.58
C GLY A 17 -6.79 15.11 -0.42
N THR A 18 -5.90 15.30 0.56
CA THR A 18 -5.37 16.58 1.05
C THR A 18 -4.79 17.48 -0.02
N ILE A 19 -4.11 16.92 -1.02
CA ILE A 19 -3.54 17.67 -2.15
C ILE A 19 -4.62 18.34 -3.01
N ALA A 20 -5.80 17.72 -3.06
CA ALA A 20 -6.99 18.24 -3.71
C ALA A 20 -7.86 19.08 -2.78
N SER A 21 -7.51 19.22 -1.49
CA SER A 21 -8.40 19.83 -0.50
C SER A 21 -8.27 21.35 -0.44
N THR A 22 -9.40 22.06 -0.53
CA THR A 22 -9.45 23.54 -0.39
C THR A 22 -10.50 23.95 0.64
N ASN A 23 -10.36 25.15 1.19
CA ASN A 23 -11.39 25.74 2.07
C ASN A 23 -12.56 26.25 1.22
N ALA A 24 -13.79 25.91 1.60
CA ALA A 24 -14.93 26.74 1.20
C ALA A 24 -14.90 28.02 2.03
N ARG A 25 -15.25 29.17 1.44
CA ARG A 25 -15.45 30.40 2.23
C ARG A 25 -16.53 30.12 3.28
N GLY A 26 -16.14 30.10 4.55
CA GLY A 26 -17.06 29.98 5.69
C GLY A 26 -17.27 28.59 6.31
N THR A 27 -16.41 27.59 6.06
CA THR A 27 -16.48 26.28 6.74
C THR A 27 -15.22 25.98 7.58
N ASP A 28 -15.40 25.32 8.73
CA ASP A 28 -14.31 24.82 9.58
C ASP A 28 -13.71 23.53 8.98
N GLY A 29 -12.77 23.67 8.04
CA GLY A 29 -11.97 22.56 7.50
C GLY A 29 -11.80 22.53 5.98
N VAL A 30 -10.80 21.77 5.51
CA VAL A 30 -10.51 21.54 4.08
C VAL A 30 -11.18 20.26 3.59
N THR A 31 -11.82 20.29 2.42
CA THR A 31 -12.44 19.10 1.78
C THR A 31 -11.84 18.89 0.40
N PRO A 32 -11.67 17.65 -0.10
CA PRO A 32 -11.18 17.40 -1.46
C PRO A 32 -12.10 18.07 -2.49
N ARG A 33 -11.58 19.03 -3.25
CA ARG A 33 -12.32 19.75 -4.30
C ARG A 33 -11.68 19.74 -5.67
N LEU A 34 -10.36 19.72 -5.74
CA LEU A 34 -9.65 19.85 -7.01
C LEU A 34 -9.70 18.55 -7.83
N GLY A 35 -10.06 18.67 -9.10
CA GLY A 35 -9.92 17.61 -10.09
C GLY A 35 -8.46 17.42 -10.52
N ALA A 36 -8.17 16.33 -11.25
CA ALA A 36 -6.82 16.06 -11.76
C ALA A 36 -6.30 17.22 -12.63
N GLU A 37 -7.13 17.79 -13.50
CA GLU A 37 -6.75 18.94 -14.35
C GLU A 37 -6.33 20.17 -13.53
N GLU A 38 -7.08 20.51 -12.49
CA GLU A 38 -6.80 21.67 -11.64
C GLU A 38 -5.52 21.47 -10.81
N LEU A 39 -5.27 20.25 -10.35
CA LEU A 39 -4.02 19.87 -9.69
C LEU A 39 -2.82 20.05 -10.62
N LEU A 40 -2.94 19.56 -11.86
CA LEU A 40 -1.85 19.63 -12.84
C LEU A 40 -1.58 21.07 -13.28
N ALA A 41 -2.61 21.90 -13.48
CA ALA A 41 -2.46 23.30 -13.84
C ALA A 41 -1.72 24.12 -12.78
N GLY A 42 -1.77 23.71 -11.52
CA GLY A 42 -1.10 24.37 -10.40
C GLY A 42 0.38 24.02 -10.22
N VAL A 43 0.93 23.09 -11.01
CA VAL A 43 2.31 22.61 -10.83
C VAL A 43 3.17 22.92 -12.06
N PRO A 44 4.18 23.78 -11.93
CA PRO A 44 5.01 24.17 -13.07
C PRO A 44 5.93 23.03 -13.55
N GLY A 45 6.14 22.99 -14.86
CA GLY A 45 7.12 22.14 -15.55
C GLY A 45 6.80 20.65 -15.55
N LEU A 46 5.57 20.23 -15.26
CA LEU A 46 5.19 18.82 -15.41
C LEU A 46 5.35 18.34 -16.85
N ASP A 47 5.12 19.25 -17.79
CA ASP A 47 5.31 19.01 -19.21
C ASP A 47 6.76 18.73 -19.55
N ASP A 48 7.76 19.19 -18.77
CA ASP A 48 9.18 18.91 -18.98
C ASP A 48 9.49 17.42 -19.15
N PHE A 49 8.72 16.57 -18.45
CA PHE A 49 8.96 15.13 -18.34
C PHE A 49 8.00 14.28 -19.17
N ALA A 50 6.72 14.69 -19.27
CA ALA A 50 5.67 13.84 -19.81
C ALA A 50 4.54 14.62 -20.49
N LYS A 51 3.83 13.94 -21.39
CA LYS A 51 2.46 14.32 -21.75
C LYS A 51 1.53 13.76 -20.68
N LEU A 52 0.58 14.54 -20.22
CA LEU A 52 -0.28 14.16 -19.09
C LEU A 52 -1.71 13.88 -19.56
N GLU A 53 -2.26 12.78 -19.09
CA GLU A 53 -3.67 12.43 -19.26
C GLU A 53 -4.35 12.46 -17.89
N PRO A 54 -5.05 13.54 -17.53
CA PRO A 54 -5.79 13.61 -16.27
C PRO A 54 -6.99 12.67 -16.29
N VAL A 55 -7.14 11.85 -15.23
CA VAL A 55 -8.27 10.93 -15.04
C VAL A 55 -8.89 11.20 -13.68
N ALA A 56 -10.10 11.76 -13.67
CA ALA A 56 -10.89 11.88 -12.45
C ALA A 56 -11.55 10.53 -12.12
N PHE A 57 -10.95 9.76 -11.21
CA PHE A 57 -11.37 8.39 -10.94
C PHE A 57 -12.36 8.30 -9.77
N ARG A 58 -12.02 8.90 -8.64
CA ARG A 58 -12.89 9.05 -7.45
C ARG A 58 -12.64 10.37 -6.75
N ARG A 59 -13.50 10.71 -5.79
CA ARG A 59 -13.36 11.90 -4.94
C ARG A 59 -13.77 11.55 -3.51
N THR A 60 -12.92 10.77 -2.87
CA THR A 60 -13.21 10.10 -1.60
C THR A 60 -12.05 10.30 -0.62
N ALA A 61 -12.31 10.25 0.69
CA ALA A 61 -11.24 10.25 1.68
C ALA A 61 -10.46 8.93 1.58
N SER A 62 -9.15 8.95 1.83
CA SER A 62 -8.31 7.75 1.68
C SER A 62 -8.75 6.59 2.58
N GLY A 63 -9.33 6.88 3.77
CA GLY A 63 -9.88 5.87 4.67
C GLY A 63 -11.21 5.24 4.22
N ASP A 64 -11.87 5.82 3.22
CA ASP A 64 -13.14 5.31 2.66
C ASP A 64 -12.91 4.50 1.37
N LEU A 65 -11.66 4.32 0.93
CA LEU A 65 -11.33 3.50 -0.25
C LEU A 65 -11.55 2.02 0.05
N THR A 66 -12.19 1.31 -0.88
CA THR A 66 -12.48 -0.12 -0.76
C THR A 66 -11.58 -0.97 -1.67
N PHE A 67 -11.53 -2.29 -1.44
CA PHE A 67 -10.84 -3.19 -2.37
C PHE A 67 -11.45 -3.16 -3.78
N ASP A 68 -12.76 -2.97 -3.90
CA ASP A 68 -13.43 -2.86 -5.20
C ASP A 68 -13.00 -1.60 -5.95
N ASP A 69 -12.83 -0.47 -5.26
CA ASP A 69 -12.29 0.76 -5.85
C ASP A 69 -10.85 0.55 -6.34
N LEU A 70 -10.02 -0.15 -5.57
CA LEU A 70 -8.62 -0.39 -5.92
C LEU A 70 -8.45 -1.44 -7.03
N ALA A 71 -9.32 -2.46 -7.08
CA ALA A 71 -9.37 -3.41 -8.20
C ALA A 71 -9.80 -2.71 -9.50
N ALA A 72 -10.81 -1.84 -9.44
CA ALA A 72 -11.23 -1.03 -10.58
C ALA A 72 -10.13 -0.07 -11.03
N LEU A 73 -9.40 0.54 -10.08
CA LEU A 73 -8.26 1.41 -10.39
C LEU A 73 -7.13 0.64 -11.07
N ALA A 74 -6.79 -0.55 -10.57
CA ALA A 74 -5.77 -1.41 -11.17
C ALA A 74 -6.14 -1.83 -12.61
N ALA A 75 -7.42 -2.18 -12.84
CA ALA A 75 -7.92 -2.51 -14.18
C ALA A 75 -7.83 -1.31 -15.15
N GLU A 76 -8.23 -0.11 -14.69
CA GLU A 76 -8.14 1.11 -15.51
C GLU A 76 -6.69 1.49 -15.81
N ILE A 77 -5.78 1.39 -14.83
CA ILE A 77 -4.33 1.58 -15.04
C ILE A 77 -3.81 0.60 -16.10
N GLY A 78 -4.18 -0.68 -16.00
CA GLY A 78 -3.83 -1.69 -16.99
C GLY A 78 -4.31 -1.32 -18.40
N ALA A 79 -5.56 -0.87 -18.53
CA ALA A 79 -6.10 -0.42 -19.81
C ALA A 79 -5.34 0.77 -20.41
N ARG A 80 -4.88 1.73 -19.60
CA ARG A 80 -4.03 2.83 -20.08
C ARG A 80 -2.66 2.36 -20.53
N PHE A 81 -2.08 1.37 -19.85
CA PHE A 81 -0.82 0.77 -20.29
C PHE A 81 -0.96 0.03 -21.63
N GLU A 82 -2.03 -0.73 -21.83
CA GLU A 82 -2.34 -1.35 -23.13
C GLU A 82 -2.58 -0.32 -24.23
N ALA A 83 -3.15 0.85 -23.88
CA ALA A 83 -3.31 1.98 -24.79
C ALA A 83 -2.01 2.77 -25.05
N GLY A 84 -0.88 2.37 -24.44
CA GLY A 84 0.44 2.96 -24.69
C GLY A 84 0.91 3.99 -23.67
N ALA A 85 0.23 4.16 -22.54
CA ALA A 85 0.75 4.99 -21.46
C ALA A 85 2.05 4.40 -20.89
N ALA A 86 3.08 5.24 -20.74
CA ALA A 86 4.39 4.82 -20.27
C ALA A 86 4.43 4.61 -18.75
N GLY A 87 3.54 5.26 -17.99
CA GLY A 87 3.43 5.16 -16.54
C GLY A 87 2.14 5.78 -16.03
N ALA A 88 1.83 5.52 -14.75
CA ALA A 88 0.64 6.05 -14.09
C ALA A 88 1.04 6.76 -12.78
N VAL A 89 0.37 7.87 -12.48
CA VAL A 89 0.44 8.55 -11.19
C VAL A 89 -0.93 8.49 -10.53
N VAL A 90 -0.99 8.08 -9.26
CA VAL A 90 -2.19 8.02 -8.46
C VAL A 90 -2.06 9.05 -7.33
N VAL A 91 -2.93 10.05 -7.35
CA VAL A 91 -2.97 11.14 -6.40
C VAL A 91 -4.11 10.89 -5.40
N GLN A 92 -3.78 10.79 -4.11
CA GLN A 92 -4.76 10.49 -3.06
C GLN A 92 -4.45 11.12 -1.70
N GLY A 93 -5.33 10.88 -0.73
CA GLY A 93 -5.10 11.18 0.69
C GLY A 93 -4.03 10.27 1.29
N THR A 94 -3.26 10.77 2.25
CA THR A 94 -2.03 10.08 2.69
C THR A 94 -2.29 8.91 3.64
N ASP A 95 -3.47 8.81 4.25
CA ASP A 95 -3.69 7.84 5.34
C ASP A 95 -3.56 6.38 4.90
N THR A 96 -3.93 6.05 3.66
CA THR A 96 -3.90 4.68 3.14
C THR A 96 -3.00 4.54 1.91
N ILE A 97 -2.03 5.44 1.71
CA ILE A 97 -1.06 5.34 0.59
C ILE A 97 -0.28 4.02 0.64
N GLU A 98 0.13 3.58 1.83
CA GLU A 98 0.86 2.31 1.99
C GLU A 98 0.03 1.09 1.56
N GLU A 99 -1.27 1.12 1.81
CA GLU A 99 -2.20 0.04 1.48
C GLU A 99 -2.54 0.06 -0.01
N THR A 100 -2.97 1.21 -0.53
CA THR A 100 -3.30 1.40 -1.94
C THR A 100 -2.11 1.07 -2.84
N SER A 101 -0.91 1.57 -2.52
CA SER A 101 0.28 1.25 -3.32
C SER A 101 0.60 -0.23 -3.30
N PHE A 102 0.41 -0.92 -2.17
CA PHE A 102 0.65 -2.36 -2.08
C PHE A 102 -0.39 -3.18 -2.86
N VAL A 103 -1.67 -2.79 -2.83
CA VAL A 103 -2.71 -3.40 -3.68
C VAL A 103 -2.35 -3.25 -5.16
N LEU A 104 -1.93 -2.06 -5.58
CA LEU A 104 -1.53 -1.82 -6.97
C LEU A 104 -0.25 -2.60 -7.35
N ASP A 105 0.69 -2.78 -6.42
CA ASP A 105 1.90 -3.59 -6.64
C ASP A 105 1.56 -5.06 -6.92
N LEU A 106 0.51 -5.58 -6.27
CA LEU A 106 0.04 -6.95 -6.43
C LEU A 106 -0.84 -7.13 -7.68
N LEU A 107 -1.75 -6.18 -7.97
CA LEU A 107 -2.77 -6.34 -9.01
C LEU A 107 -2.32 -5.89 -10.41
N VAL A 108 -1.38 -4.95 -10.53
CA VAL A 108 -0.94 -4.42 -11.83
C VAL A 108 0.25 -5.23 -12.34
N SER A 109 0.03 -6.17 -13.25
CA SER A 109 1.08 -7.06 -13.77
C SER A 109 2.07 -6.38 -14.74
N ALA A 110 1.66 -5.26 -15.36
CA ALA A 110 2.48 -4.56 -16.35
C ALA A 110 3.82 -4.09 -15.76
N PRO A 111 4.90 -4.01 -16.59
CA PRO A 111 6.20 -3.51 -16.14
C PRO A 111 6.25 -1.98 -16.03
N ASN A 112 5.19 -1.27 -16.45
CA ASN A 112 5.12 0.18 -16.43
C ASN A 112 5.02 0.67 -14.97
N PRO A 113 5.71 1.75 -14.59
CA PRO A 113 5.67 2.26 -13.23
C PRO A 113 4.29 2.79 -12.86
N VAL A 114 3.84 2.41 -11.67
CA VAL A 114 2.67 3.00 -10.99
C VAL A 114 3.19 3.78 -9.79
N VAL A 115 2.97 5.09 -9.75
CA VAL A 115 3.48 5.96 -8.68
C VAL A 115 2.33 6.53 -7.87
N VAL A 116 2.26 6.21 -6.60
CA VAL A 116 1.26 6.75 -5.68
C VAL A 116 1.87 7.93 -4.92
N THR A 117 1.14 9.04 -4.84
CA THR A 117 1.59 10.26 -4.15
C THR A 117 0.42 10.99 -3.48
N GLY A 118 0.76 11.99 -2.65
CA GLY A 118 -0.18 12.82 -1.93
C GLY A 118 0.51 14.04 -1.30
N ALA A 119 -0.14 14.65 -0.31
CA ALA A 119 0.41 15.79 0.41
C ALA A 119 0.09 15.68 1.91
N MET A 120 1.07 15.97 2.77
CA MET A 120 0.90 16.07 4.21
C MET A 120 0.40 17.47 4.62
N ARG A 121 0.72 18.50 3.83
CA ARG A 121 0.27 19.89 4.02
C ARG A 121 -0.72 20.26 2.92
N ASN A 122 -1.87 20.78 3.33
CA ASN A 122 -2.88 21.25 2.38
C ASN A 122 -2.44 22.56 1.68
N PRO A 123 -2.99 22.88 0.50
CA PRO A 123 -2.63 24.05 -0.29
C PRO A 123 -2.77 25.42 0.40
N THR A 124 -3.51 25.52 1.51
CA THR A 124 -3.72 26.78 2.24
C THR A 124 -2.61 27.09 3.25
N LEU A 125 -1.72 26.13 3.52
CA LEU A 125 -0.61 26.29 4.45
C LEU A 125 0.64 26.86 3.76
N ALA A 126 1.52 27.50 4.53
CA ALA A 126 2.84 27.85 4.04
C ALA A 126 3.67 26.59 3.76
N GLY A 127 4.30 26.54 2.58
CA GLY A 127 5.11 25.40 2.13
C GLY A 127 4.30 24.11 1.94
N PRO A 128 3.25 24.11 1.10
CA PRO A 128 2.54 22.89 0.75
C PRO A 128 3.46 21.95 -0.03
N ASP A 129 3.46 20.66 0.32
CA ASP A 129 4.34 19.65 -0.27
C ASP A 129 3.74 19.00 -1.53
N GLY A 130 2.42 19.14 -1.75
CA GLY A 130 1.71 18.55 -2.88
C GLY A 130 2.30 18.86 -4.27
N PRO A 131 2.57 20.13 -4.62
CA PRO A 131 3.17 20.48 -5.92
C PRO A 131 4.52 19.79 -6.18
N ALA A 132 5.39 19.76 -5.17
CA ALA A 132 6.70 19.11 -5.27
C ALA A 132 6.56 17.59 -5.40
N ASN A 133 5.71 16.98 -4.56
CA ASN A 133 5.44 15.54 -4.60
C ASN A 133 4.85 15.11 -5.95
N LEU A 134 3.91 15.88 -6.51
CA LEU A 134 3.31 15.58 -7.82
C LEU A 134 4.32 15.70 -8.97
N ARG A 135 5.16 16.73 -8.96
CA ARG A 135 6.26 16.88 -9.94
C ARG A 135 7.22 15.69 -9.89
N ALA A 136 7.65 15.32 -8.68
CA ALA A 136 8.53 14.16 -8.47
C ALA A 136 7.87 12.85 -8.94
N ALA A 137 6.58 12.65 -8.62
CA ALA A 137 5.85 11.46 -9.02
C ALA A 137 5.73 11.33 -10.55
N VAL A 138 5.42 12.43 -11.25
CA VAL A 138 5.38 12.46 -12.72
C VAL A 138 6.76 12.17 -13.30
N ARG A 139 7.84 12.76 -12.73
CA ARG A 139 9.21 12.48 -13.17
C ARG A 139 9.57 11.00 -13.08
N VAL A 140 9.16 10.33 -11.99
CA VAL A 140 9.39 8.89 -11.76
C VAL A 140 8.54 8.06 -12.71
N ALA A 141 7.24 8.35 -12.85
CA ALA A 141 6.34 7.62 -13.74
C ALA A 141 6.73 7.74 -15.23
N ALA A 142 7.34 8.86 -15.62
CA ALA A 142 7.87 9.07 -16.96
C ALA A 142 9.21 8.37 -17.22
N SER A 143 9.90 7.86 -16.20
CA SER A 143 11.25 7.32 -16.35
C SER A 143 11.23 5.84 -16.77
N SER A 144 11.97 5.52 -17.84
CA SER A 144 12.22 4.12 -18.23
C SER A 144 13.00 3.35 -17.17
N GLU A 145 13.78 4.03 -16.33
CA GLU A 145 14.51 3.42 -15.22
C GLU A 145 13.58 2.88 -14.13
N ALA A 146 12.36 3.43 -14.00
CA ALA A 146 11.37 2.97 -13.03
C ALA A 146 10.63 1.70 -13.49
N ARG A 147 10.77 1.30 -14.77
CA ARG A 147 10.11 0.09 -15.29
C ARG A 147 10.61 -1.15 -14.55
N GLY A 148 9.67 -2.05 -14.28
CA GLY A 148 9.90 -3.32 -13.58
C GLY A 148 10.05 -3.20 -12.06
N LEU A 149 9.97 -1.99 -11.48
CA LEU A 149 10.04 -1.80 -10.03
C LEU A 149 8.69 -1.97 -9.31
N GLY A 150 7.61 -2.21 -10.06
CA GLY A 150 6.26 -2.36 -9.53
C GLY A 150 5.64 -1.02 -9.14
N ALA A 151 4.77 -1.03 -8.12
CA ALA A 151 4.21 0.19 -7.58
C ALA A 151 5.18 0.88 -6.61
N LEU A 152 5.28 2.19 -6.75
CA LEU A 152 6.17 3.06 -5.99
C LEU A 152 5.36 4.10 -5.23
N VAL A 153 5.90 4.58 -4.13
CA VAL A 153 5.40 5.76 -3.41
C VAL A 153 6.44 6.85 -3.50
N VAL A 154 6.02 8.06 -3.90
CA VAL A 154 6.92 9.22 -4.04
C VAL A 154 6.39 10.38 -3.23
N LEU A 155 7.12 10.73 -2.18
CA LEU A 155 6.89 11.91 -1.34
C LEU A 155 8.24 12.42 -0.83
N ASN A 156 8.35 13.74 -0.62
CA ASN A 156 9.55 14.36 -0.02
C ASN A 156 10.84 13.99 -0.77
N ASP A 157 10.79 13.97 -2.11
CA ASP A 157 11.87 13.56 -3.01
C ASP A 157 12.45 12.16 -2.78
N GLU A 158 11.80 11.32 -1.97
CA GLU A 158 12.14 9.92 -1.75
C GLU A 158 11.25 9.00 -2.59
N VAL A 159 11.84 7.94 -3.14
CA VAL A 159 11.14 6.90 -3.90
C VAL A 159 11.15 5.62 -3.09
N HIS A 160 9.98 5.11 -2.76
CA HIS A 160 9.81 3.92 -1.91
C HIS A 160 9.15 2.79 -2.69
N ALA A 161 9.61 1.55 -2.47
CA ALA A 161 8.88 0.36 -2.93
C ALA A 161 7.62 0.15 -2.07
N ALA A 162 6.48 -0.08 -2.71
CA ALA A 162 5.18 -0.21 -2.04
C ALA A 162 5.18 -1.24 -0.90
N ARG A 163 5.84 -2.39 -1.09
CA ARG A 163 5.91 -3.45 -0.07
C ARG A 163 6.58 -3.02 1.23
N PHE A 164 7.50 -2.06 1.22
CA PHE A 164 8.22 -1.62 2.43
C PHE A 164 7.67 -0.33 3.04
N VAL A 165 7.09 0.56 2.23
CA VAL A 165 6.69 1.89 2.68
C VAL A 165 5.53 1.86 3.68
N ALA A 166 5.63 2.62 4.76
CA ALA A 166 4.55 2.85 5.72
C ALA A 166 4.53 4.32 6.15
N LYS A 167 3.35 4.83 6.51
CA LYS A 167 3.16 6.16 7.10
C LYS A 167 3.45 6.08 8.60
N THR A 168 4.63 6.54 9.00
CA THR A 168 5.13 6.45 10.38
C THR A 168 4.96 7.76 11.17
N HIS A 169 4.36 8.78 10.57
CA HIS A 169 4.12 10.06 11.23
C HIS A 169 2.80 10.69 10.79
N THR A 170 2.10 11.34 11.73
CA THR A 170 0.78 11.92 11.49
C THR A 170 0.80 13.21 10.68
N SER A 171 1.84 14.07 10.83
CA SER A 171 1.92 15.39 10.18
C SER A 171 3.21 15.75 9.42
N SER A 172 4.32 15.01 9.60
CA SER A 172 5.61 15.34 8.97
C SER A 172 5.56 15.17 7.45
N PRO A 173 6.11 16.09 6.64
CA PRO A 173 6.30 15.84 5.20
C PRO A 173 7.15 14.60 4.92
N ALA A 174 8.06 14.26 5.83
CA ALA A 174 8.85 13.03 5.81
C ALA A 174 8.13 11.92 6.62
N ALA A 175 6.81 11.75 6.43
CA ALA A 175 6.01 10.76 7.17
C ALA A 175 6.18 9.33 6.66
N PHE A 176 6.56 9.15 5.41
CA PHE A 176 6.70 7.84 4.81
C PHE A 176 8.12 7.30 5.04
N ARG A 177 8.20 6.05 5.47
CA ARG A 177 9.45 5.32 5.76
C ARG A 177 9.33 3.90 5.26
N SER A 178 10.45 3.33 4.82
CA SER A 178 10.50 1.96 4.31
C SER A 178 11.39 1.09 5.17
N ALA A 179 10.99 0.80 6.41
CA ALA A 179 11.77 -0.11 7.25
C ALA A 179 11.62 -1.57 6.75
N PRO A 180 12.68 -2.41 6.76
CA PRO A 180 14.07 -2.07 7.06
C PRO A 180 14.89 -1.57 5.85
N ALA A 181 14.34 -1.63 4.64
CA ALA A 181 15.09 -1.47 3.38
C ALA A 181 15.55 -0.03 3.04
N GLY A 182 14.90 0.99 3.61
CA GLY A 182 15.03 2.40 3.20
C GLY A 182 14.34 2.71 1.86
N PRO A 183 14.39 3.98 1.41
CA PRO A 183 13.99 4.36 0.06
C PRO A 183 14.84 3.63 -0.99
N VAL A 184 14.22 3.24 -2.11
CA VAL A 184 14.92 2.60 -3.23
C VAL A 184 15.59 3.60 -4.16
N GLY A 185 15.19 4.87 -4.07
CA GLY A 185 15.73 5.96 -4.85
C GLY A 185 15.34 7.33 -4.30
N TRP A 186 15.81 8.38 -4.95
CA TRP A 186 15.52 9.77 -4.59
C TRP A 186 15.69 10.71 -5.79
N LEU A 187 15.20 11.93 -5.66
CA LEU A 187 15.38 13.01 -6.63
C LEU A 187 16.34 14.06 -6.08
N VAL A 188 17.25 14.55 -6.93
CA VAL A 188 18.10 15.74 -6.64
C VAL A 188 18.16 16.60 -7.88
N GLU A 189 17.61 17.82 -7.82
CA GLU A 189 17.54 18.74 -8.97
C GLU A 189 16.84 18.06 -10.17
N ASP A 190 15.67 17.45 -9.94
CA ASP A 190 14.90 16.64 -10.90
C ASP A 190 15.62 15.39 -11.47
N ARG A 191 16.86 15.13 -11.03
CA ARG A 191 17.60 13.91 -11.40
C ARG A 191 17.15 12.78 -10.49
N LEU A 192 16.48 11.81 -11.10
CA LEU A 192 16.13 10.55 -10.46
C LEU A 192 17.37 9.67 -10.30
N ARG A 193 17.53 9.08 -9.11
CA ARG A 193 18.55 8.07 -8.82
C ARG A 193 17.88 6.89 -8.14
N PHE A 194 18.08 5.69 -8.66
CA PHE A 194 17.76 4.44 -7.97
C PHE A 194 19.04 3.86 -7.38
N ALA A 195 19.08 3.67 -6.06
CA ALA A 195 20.18 3.01 -5.39
C ALA A 195 19.97 1.49 -5.29
N VAL A 196 18.70 1.06 -5.24
CA VAL A 196 18.32 -0.35 -5.10
C VAL A 196 17.28 -0.69 -6.16
N ARG A 197 17.40 -1.88 -6.75
CA ARG A 197 16.37 -2.49 -7.58
C ARG A 197 15.96 -3.80 -6.92
N THR A 198 14.70 -3.94 -6.58
CA THR A 198 14.15 -5.15 -5.95
C THR A 198 13.28 -5.89 -6.95
N GLU A 199 13.35 -7.21 -6.94
CA GLU A 199 12.42 -8.04 -7.71
C GLU A 199 10.99 -7.82 -7.23
N ARG A 200 10.02 -7.90 -8.14
CA ARG A 200 8.60 -7.78 -7.82
C ARG A 200 8.15 -8.98 -6.98
N LEU A 201 7.25 -8.76 -6.01
CA LEU A 201 6.51 -9.88 -5.44
C LEU A 201 5.67 -10.52 -6.55
N PRO A 202 5.38 -11.82 -6.46
CA PRO A 202 4.41 -12.44 -7.33
C PRO A 202 3.09 -11.64 -7.30
N GLY A 203 2.60 -11.29 -8.49
CA GLY A 203 1.32 -10.60 -8.61
C GLY A 203 0.14 -11.52 -8.28
N VAL A 204 -1.00 -10.93 -7.96
CA VAL A 204 -2.27 -11.63 -7.73
C VAL A 204 -3.25 -11.25 -8.85
N PRO A 205 -4.04 -12.20 -9.39
CA PRO A 205 -5.05 -11.86 -10.38
C PRO A 205 -6.07 -10.85 -9.82
N LEU A 206 -6.63 -10.03 -10.71
CA LEU A 206 -7.76 -9.16 -10.37
C LEU A 206 -8.91 -10.00 -9.80
N PRO A 207 -9.46 -9.65 -8.63
CA PRO A 207 -10.59 -10.36 -8.05
C PRO A 207 -11.79 -10.39 -9.01
N ALA A 208 -12.36 -11.58 -9.21
CA ALA A 208 -13.57 -11.74 -10.05
C ALA A 208 -14.88 -11.46 -9.30
N GLY A 209 -14.81 -11.25 -7.99
CA GLY A 209 -15.95 -11.06 -7.11
C GLY A 209 -15.57 -10.29 -5.84
N PRO A 210 -16.50 -10.18 -4.88
CA PRO A 210 -16.28 -9.40 -3.66
C PRO A 210 -15.14 -9.97 -2.83
N VAL A 211 -14.32 -9.08 -2.27
CA VAL A 211 -13.20 -9.48 -1.41
C VAL A 211 -13.72 -9.95 -0.04
N PRO A 212 -13.45 -11.20 0.38
CA PRO A 212 -13.91 -11.70 1.67
C PRO A 212 -13.34 -10.90 2.84
N PRO A 213 -14.11 -10.71 3.93
CA PRO A 213 -13.64 -9.94 5.08
C PRO A 213 -12.52 -10.69 5.81
N VAL A 214 -11.39 -10.02 6.00
CA VAL A 214 -10.25 -10.48 6.82
C VAL A 214 -10.11 -9.56 8.04
N ALA A 215 -10.05 -10.16 9.23
CA ALA A 215 -9.85 -9.44 10.48
C ALA A 215 -8.38 -9.06 10.67
N LEU A 216 -8.12 -7.93 11.32
CA LEU A 216 -6.81 -7.54 11.83
C LEU A 216 -6.94 -7.32 13.35
N LEU A 217 -6.24 -8.13 14.14
CA LEU A 217 -6.25 -8.02 15.60
C LEU A 217 -4.84 -7.74 16.12
N THR A 218 -4.66 -6.59 16.75
CA THR A 218 -3.39 -6.21 17.38
C THR A 218 -3.35 -6.67 18.82
N MET A 219 -2.37 -7.51 19.18
CA MET A 219 -2.17 -7.95 20.56
C MET A 219 -1.72 -6.80 21.43
N SER A 220 -2.36 -6.63 22.59
CA SER A 220 -2.05 -5.61 23.58
C SER A 220 -1.77 -6.21 24.96
N LEU A 221 -1.15 -5.44 25.86
CA LEU A 221 -0.82 -5.95 27.19
C LEU A 221 -2.11 -6.34 27.93
N GLY A 222 -2.23 -7.61 28.32
CA GLY A 222 -3.44 -8.14 28.95
C GLY A 222 -4.55 -8.55 27.98
N GLU A 223 -4.25 -8.64 26.67
CA GLU A 223 -5.22 -9.10 25.67
C GLU A 223 -5.72 -10.52 25.99
N GLY A 224 -7.03 -10.70 25.90
CA GLY A 224 -7.70 -11.99 26.10
C GLY A 224 -8.00 -12.70 24.78
N ASP A 225 -8.73 -13.82 24.87
CA ASP A 225 -9.15 -14.61 23.70
C ASP A 225 -10.54 -14.23 23.17
N ARG A 226 -11.24 -13.30 23.84
CA ARG A 226 -12.64 -12.96 23.55
C ARG A 226 -12.86 -12.54 22.09
N LEU A 227 -12.02 -11.65 21.55
CA LEU A 227 -12.14 -11.20 20.17
C LEU A 227 -11.78 -12.31 19.19
N ILE A 228 -10.71 -13.06 19.47
CA ILE A 228 -10.25 -14.20 18.65
C ILE A 228 -11.36 -15.23 18.50
N GLY A 229 -12.02 -15.58 19.61
CA GLY A 229 -13.12 -16.55 19.63
C GLY A 229 -14.37 -16.13 18.86
N GLN A 230 -14.51 -14.85 18.49
CA GLN A 230 -15.66 -14.35 17.72
C GLN A 230 -15.38 -14.23 16.22
N VAL A 231 -14.11 -14.28 15.77
CA VAL A 231 -13.74 -14.00 14.37
C VAL A 231 -14.52 -14.87 13.38
N GLY A 232 -14.49 -16.20 13.56
CA GLY A 232 -15.23 -17.11 12.67
C GLY A 232 -16.75 -16.93 12.77
N ALA A 233 -17.28 -16.68 13.97
CA ALA A 233 -18.72 -16.49 14.18
C ALA A 233 -19.26 -15.21 13.55
N LEU A 234 -18.41 -14.19 13.38
CA LEU A 234 -18.72 -12.94 12.70
C LEU A 234 -18.60 -13.02 11.16
N GLY A 235 -18.25 -14.19 10.62
CA GLY A 235 -18.17 -14.41 9.18
C GLY A 235 -16.87 -13.95 8.51
N TYR A 236 -15.81 -13.72 9.28
CA TYR A 236 -14.48 -13.44 8.70
C TYR A 236 -13.91 -14.70 8.04
N ALA A 237 -13.37 -14.53 6.83
CA ALA A 237 -12.76 -15.59 6.04
C ALA A 237 -11.28 -15.82 6.37
N GLY A 238 -10.66 -14.91 7.13
CA GLY A 238 -9.28 -15.01 7.56
C GLY A 238 -8.98 -14.06 8.71
N LEU A 239 -7.85 -14.28 9.38
CA LEU A 239 -7.35 -13.43 10.47
C LEU A 239 -5.88 -13.10 10.26
N VAL A 240 -5.52 -11.83 10.44
CA VAL A 240 -4.15 -11.40 10.71
C VAL A 240 -4.05 -11.00 12.17
N VAL A 241 -3.10 -11.59 12.89
CA VAL A 241 -2.79 -11.22 14.28
C VAL A 241 -1.47 -10.46 14.30
N GLU A 242 -1.49 -9.21 14.75
CA GLU A 242 -0.25 -8.50 15.07
C GLU A 242 0.20 -8.88 16.48
N SER A 243 1.08 -9.87 16.54
CA SER A 243 1.70 -10.40 17.75
C SER A 243 2.79 -9.47 18.31
N PHE A 244 3.28 -9.78 19.50
CA PHE A 244 4.40 -9.07 20.11
C PHE A 244 5.74 -9.48 19.50
N GLY A 245 6.64 -8.51 19.33
CA GLY A 245 8.05 -8.75 19.03
C GLY A 245 8.24 -9.71 17.84
N GLY A 246 8.99 -10.79 18.05
CA GLY A 246 9.31 -11.75 17.00
C GLY A 246 8.20 -12.74 16.62
N GLY A 247 6.98 -12.63 17.16
CA GLY A 247 5.90 -13.58 16.84
C GLY A 247 5.17 -14.17 18.05
N HIS A 248 5.04 -13.44 19.16
CA HIS A 248 4.56 -14.01 20.42
C HIS A 248 3.17 -13.50 20.82
N VAL A 249 2.37 -14.36 21.44
CA VAL A 249 1.06 -14.02 22.00
C VAL A 249 0.97 -14.47 23.46
N PRO A 250 0.01 -13.94 24.26
CA PRO A 250 -0.23 -14.48 25.59
C PRO A 250 -0.66 -15.95 25.48
N SER A 251 -0.06 -16.83 26.29
CA SER A 251 -0.24 -18.28 26.19
C SER A 251 -1.70 -18.73 26.29
N TRP A 252 -2.53 -18.02 27.06
CA TRP A 252 -3.96 -18.28 27.18
C TRP A 252 -4.77 -18.03 25.91
N THR A 253 -4.21 -17.31 24.92
CA THR A 253 -4.87 -17.08 23.61
C THR A 253 -4.60 -18.20 22.60
N VAL A 254 -3.55 -19.00 22.81
CA VAL A 254 -3.11 -20.06 21.88
C VAL A 254 -4.23 -21.04 21.53
N PRO A 255 -5.03 -21.56 22.49
CA PRO A 255 -6.10 -22.51 22.15
C PRO A 255 -7.17 -21.91 21.22
N ALA A 256 -7.45 -20.61 21.33
CA ALA A 256 -8.43 -19.95 20.46
C ALA A 256 -7.88 -19.75 19.04
N LEU A 257 -6.60 -19.37 18.93
CA LEU A 257 -5.91 -19.23 17.65
C LEU A 257 -5.79 -20.57 16.91
N GLU A 258 -5.42 -21.64 17.62
CA GLU A 258 -5.32 -22.98 17.05
C GLU A 258 -6.66 -23.47 16.50
N ARG A 259 -7.75 -23.30 17.27
CA ARG A 259 -9.11 -23.67 16.80
C ARG A 259 -9.50 -22.92 15.54
N LEU A 260 -9.12 -21.64 15.44
CA LEU A 260 -9.42 -20.82 14.28
C LEU A 260 -8.55 -21.19 13.07
N ALA A 261 -7.26 -21.45 13.29
CA ALA A 261 -6.31 -21.87 12.26
C ALA A 261 -6.67 -23.22 11.61
N ALA A 262 -7.45 -24.06 12.31
CA ALA A 262 -7.99 -25.29 11.77
C ALA A 262 -9.14 -25.09 10.74
N THR A 263 -9.74 -23.89 10.68
CA THR A 263 -10.91 -23.63 9.82
C THR A 263 -10.71 -22.50 8.81
N ILE A 264 -9.90 -21.50 9.13
CA ILE A 264 -9.56 -20.37 8.26
C ILE A 264 -8.06 -20.05 8.35
N PRO A 265 -7.45 -19.40 7.34
CA PRO A 265 -6.07 -18.96 7.44
C PRO A 265 -5.91 -17.91 8.55
N VAL A 266 -4.94 -18.17 9.44
CA VAL A 266 -4.51 -17.25 10.49
C VAL A 266 -3.06 -16.87 10.25
N VAL A 267 -2.83 -15.63 9.83
CA VAL A 267 -1.51 -15.08 9.55
C VAL A 267 -0.97 -14.39 10.80
N LEU A 268 0.25 -14.76 11.18
CA LEU A 268 1.00 -14.22 12.30
C LEU A 268 1.89 -13.09 11.78
N ALA A 269 1.51 -11.84 12.07
CA ALA A 269 2.30 -10.64 11.83
C ALA A 269 2.83 -10.07 13.15
N SER A 270 3.66 -9.02 13.09
CA SER A 270 4.20 -8.35 14.28
C SER A 270 3.71 -6.91 14.36
N ARG A 271 3.25 -6.49 15.55
CA ARG A 271 2.86 -5.10 15.81
C ARG A 271 4.04 -4.13 15.87
N THR A 272 5.27 -4.63 15.78
CA THR A 272 6.46 -3.80 15.67
C THR A 272 6.47 -3.02 14.34
N GLY A 273 5.74 -3.52 13.33
CA GLY A 273 5.62 -2.88 12.02
C GLY A 273 6.85 -3.06 11.12
N GLY A 274 7.85 -3.85 11.52
CA GLY A 274 9.02 -4.11 10.69
C GLY A 274 9.86 -5.29 11.15
N GLY A 275 10.52 -5.93 10.19
CA GLY A 275 11.32 -7.14 10.38
C GLY A 275 10.50 -8.42 10.23
N ASP A 276 11.22 -9.53 10.08
CA ASP A 276 10.62 -10.84 9.83
C ASP A 276 10.10 -11.48 11.11
N ILE A 277 9.03 -12.25 10.96
CA ILE A 277 8.56 -13.17 12.00
C ILE A 277 9.62 -14.25 12.24
N LEU A 278 10.01 -14.42 13.50
CA LEU A 278 10.89 -15.51 13.89
C LEU A 278 10.16 -16.84 13.64
N GLN A 279 10.92 -17.90 13.37
CA GLN A 279 10.33 -19.22 13.08
C GLN A 279 10.89 -20.36 13.94
N ALA A 280 12.01 -20.15 14.62
CA ALA A 280 12.75 -21.23 15.28
C ALA A 280 13.48 -20.83 16.57
N THR A 281 13.17 -19.68 17.16
CA THR A 281 13.98 -19.08 18.24
C THR A 281 13.50 -19.50 19.63
N TYR A 282 12.23 -19.26 19.98
CA TYR A 282 11.71 -19.44 21.34
C TYR A 282 10.76 -20.64 21.45
N GLY A 283 10.81 -21.34 22.58
CA GLY A 283 10.01 -22.55 22.85
C GLY A 283 9.11 -22.47 24.07
N PHE A 284 8.70 -21.27 24.51
CA PHE A 284 7.76 -21.09 25.62
C PHE A 284 6.30 -21.10 25.13
N PRO A 285 5.30 -21.31 26.01
CA PRO A 285 3.89 -21.24 25.62
C PRO A 285 3.49 -19.88 25.04
N GLY A 286 2.94 -19.85 23.83
CA GLY A 286 2.63 -18.63 23.07
C GLY A 286 3.80 -18.07 22.25
N SER A 287 4.91 -18.80 22.15
CA SER A 287 6.01 -18.49 21.25
C SER A 287 5.63 -18.71 19.78
N GLU A 288 6.42 -18.12 18.89
CA GLU A 288 6.27 -18.23 17.45
C GLU A 288 6.38 -19.70 16.99
N ARG A 289 7.29 -20.48 17.59
CA ARG A 289 7.47 -21.90 17.22
C ARG A 289 6.21 -22.70 17.51
N GLU A 290 5.60 -22.48 18.67
CA GLU A 290 4.36 -23.16 19.03
C GLU A 290 3.21 -22.75 18.10
N LEU A 291 3.06 -21.45 17.83
CA LEU A 291 2.00 -20.93 16.97
C LEU A 291 2.10 -21.47 15.53
N ILE A 292 3.31 -21.47 14.97
CA ILE A 292 3.57 -22.01 13.63
C ILE A 292 3.29 -23.51 13.59
N ALA A 293 3.74 -24.26 14.59
CA ALA A 293 3.46 -25.69 14.71
C ALA A 293 1.94 -25.99 14.85
N ARG A 294 1.17 -25.05 15.41
CA ARG A 294 -0.30 -25.11 15.52
C ARG A 294 -1.04 -24.55 14.30
N GLY A 295 -0.32 -24.30 13.20
CA GLY A 295 -0.93 -23.99 11.90
C GLY A 295 -1.03 -22.50 11.58
N LEU A 296 -0.55 -21.59 12.43
CA LEU A 296 -0.45 -20.18 12.03
C LEU A 296 0.58 -20.00 10.90
N ILE A 297 0.38 -18.99 10.08
CA ILE A 297 1.16 -18.73 8.86
C ILE A 297 2.03 -17.48 9.11
N PRO A 298 3.36 -17.56 9.10
CA PRO A 298 4.22 -16.37 9.25
C PRO A 298 3.94 -15.34 8.14
N ALA A 299 3.89 -14.06 8.48
CA ALA A 299 3.70 -12.98 7.51
C ALA A 299 4.98 -12.56 6.76
N GLY A 300 6.11 -13.26 6.98
CA GLY A 300 7.42 -12.82 6.53
C GLY A 300 7.77 -11.44 7.10
N PHE A 301 8.21 -10.53 6.22
CA PHE A 301 8.50 -9.12 6.57
C PHE A 301 7.28 -8.18 6.50
N LEU A 302 6.10 -8.66 6.07
CA LEU A 302 4.93 -7.77 5.92
C LEU A 302 4.37 -7.36 7.28
N ASN A 303 4.03 -6.08 7.41
CA ASN A 303 3.27 -5.56 8.55
C ASN A 303 1.81 -6.05 8.50
N GLY A 304 1.06 -5.87 9.60
CA GLY A 304 -0.33 -6.32 9.71
C GLY A 304 -1.25 -5.85 8.58
N PRO A 305 -1.29 -4.54 8.25
CA PRO A 305 -2.10 -4.02 7.14
C PRO A 305 -1.79 -4.68 5.79
N LYS A 306 -0.51 -4.82 5.42
CA LYS A 306 -0.14 -5.44 4.13
C LYS A 306 -0.36 -6.95 4.12
N ALA A 307 -0.08 -7.65 5.21
CA ALA A 307 -0.41 -9.06 5.35
C ALA A 307 -1.93 -9.28 5.19
N ARG A 308 -2.76 -8.39 5.73
CA ARG A 308 -4.21 -8.43 5.56
C ARG A 308 -4.63 -8.21 4.12
N ILE A 309 -3.97 -7.30 3.39
CA ILE A 309 -4.24 -7.06 1.97
C ILE A 309 -3.91 -8.31 1.14
N LEU A 310 -2.72 -8.87 1.31
CA LEU A 310 -2.31 -10.06 0.57
C LEU A 310 -3.27 -11.22 0.86
N LEU A 311 -3.58 -11.48 2.13
CA LEU A 311 -4.53 -12.52 2.52
C LEU A 311 -5.92 -12.29 1.91
N SER A 312 -6.43 -11.05 1.95
CA SER A 312 -7.73 -10.68 1.37
C SER A 312 -7.78 -10.98 -0.13
N LEU A 313 -6.73 -10.59 -0.88
CA LEU A 313 -6.67 -10.80 -2.33
C LEU A 313 -6.49 -12.26 -2.72
N LEU A 314 -5.75 -13.05 -1.95
CA LEU A 314 -5.63 -14.50 -2.15
C LEU A 314 -6.98 -15.19 -1.93
N LEU A 315 -7.67 -14.87 -0.83
CA LEU A 315 -9.01 -15.40 -0.53
C LEU A 315 -10.05 -15.00 -1.59
N ALA A 316 -9.97 -13.78 -2.11
CA ALA A 316 -10.84 -13.33 -3.20
C ALA A 316 -10.64 -14.11 -4.51
N ASN A 317 -9.47 -14.72 -4.67
CA ASN A 317 -9.14 -15.63 -5.78
C ASN A 317 -9.36 -17.11 -5.44
N GLY A 318 -10.04 -17.41 -4.32
CA GLY A 318 -10.40 -18.76 -3.93
C GLY A 318 -9.27 -19.55 -3.25
N ALA A 319 -8.19 -18.90 -2.83
CA ALA A 319 -7.06 -19.59 -2.23
C ALA A 319 -7.43 -20.31 -0.92
N GLY A 320 -7.07 -21.58 -0.82
CA GLY A 320 -7.18 -22.37 0.42
C GLY A 320 -6.06 -22.08 1.42
N ILE A 321 -6.12 -22.67 2.63
CA ILE A 321 -5.10 -22.49 3.68
C ILE A 321 -3.69 -22.87 3.19
N ASP A 322 -3.55 -23.95 2.43
CA ASP A 322 -2.24 -24.43 1.94
C ASP A 322 -1.64 -23.53 0.86
N GLU A 323 -2.49 -23.00 -0.03
CA GLU A 323 -2.07 -22.03 -1.05
C GLU A 323 -1.65 -20.71 -0.42
N VAL A 324 -2.43 -20.22 0.56
CA VAL A 324 -2.05 -19.05 1.37
C VAL A 324 -0.70 -19.29 2.05
N ARG A 325 -0.51 -20.44 2.70
CA ARG A 325 0.75 -20.79 3.37
C ARG A 325 1.93 -20.79 2.39
N THR A 326 1.72 -21.31 1.18
CA THR A 326 2.74 -21.36 0.14
C THR A 326 3.14 -19.95 -0.30
N VAL A 327 2.17 -19.08 -0.59
CA VAL A 327 2.45 -17.70 -1.01
C VAL A 327 3.18 -16.92 0.09
N PHE A 328 2.75 -17.05 1.34
CA PHE A 328 3.41 -16.38 2.48
C PHE A 328 4.80 -16.93 2.81
N ALA A 329 5.17 -18.13 2.34
CA ALA A 329 6.52 -18.66 2.51
C ALA A 329 7.55 -17.99 1.58
N ASP A 330 7.09 -17.36 0.49
CA ASP A 330 7.91 -16.60 -0.47
C ASP A 330 8.00 -15.10 -0.12
N ILE A 331 7.34 -14.69 0.98
CA ILE A 331 7.39 -13.34 1.56
C ILE A 331 8.51 -13.29 2.60
#